data_AF-A0A2V0PEZ0-F1
#
_entry.id   AF-A0A2V0PEZ0-F1
#
_cell.length_a   1.000
_cell.length_b   1.000
_cell.length_c   1.000
_cell.angle_alpha   90.00
_cell.angle_beta   90.00
_cell.angle_gamma   90.00
#
_symmetry.space_group_name_H-M   'P 1'
#
loop_
_entity.id
_entity.type
_entity.pdbx_description
1 polymer ?
#
loop_
_entity_poly.entity_id
_entity_poly.type
_entity_poly.pdbx_seq_one_letter_code
_entity_poly.pdbx_strand_id
1 'polypeptide(L)'
;MAGPVLVGPLQDLCVRAVSGAFEAHPGVARLPEELRRRVVEGLALDLPLELVGTLIADEDYWQRRASARWRNCDPAPHGRSWKQLYFERHLQEALETFEPVAAAGGASREGTDGGGGGGGGELLALRRLMTFSRRFVRAVRAGQLPSRLDPQVVFDAMGTAPASLSLRYGARRLGMDYDRSLLGMQLADCR
;
A
#
# COMPACT_ATOMS: atom_id res chain seq x y z
N MET A 1 -38.39 -0.92 -32.39
CA MET A 1 -37.43 -1.75 -33.15
C MET A 1 -36.06 -1.53 -32.53
N ALA A 2 -35.52 -2.53 -31.83
CA ALA A 2 -34.14 -2.47 -31.35
C ALA A 2 -33.22 -2.70 -32.55
N GLY A 3 -32.34 -1.74 -32.84
CA GLY A 3 -31.34 -1.89 -33.90
C GLY A 3 -30.38 -3.06 -33.62
N PRO A 4 -29.68 -3.57 -34.65
CA PRO A 4 -28.75 -4.67 -34.48
C PRO A 4 -27.67 -4.31 -33.45
N VAL A 5 -27.50 -5.16 -32.43
CA VAL A 5 -26.43 -5.03 -31.45
C VAL A 5 -25.12 -5.34 -32.16
N LEU A 6 -24.38 -4.30 -32.53
CA LEU A 6 -23.02 -4.42 -33.06
C LEU A 6 -22.10 -4.84 -31.91
N VAL A 7 -21.85 -6.14 -31.82
CA VAL A 7 -20.89 -6.72 -30.88
C VAL A 7 -19.50 -6.54 -31.47
N GLY A 8 -18.58 -5.98 -30.68
CA GLY A 8 -17.19 -5.80 -31.10
C GLY A 8 -16.46 -7.13 -31.36
N PRO A 9 -15.22 -7.10 -31.89
CA PRO A 9 -14.43 -8.30 -32.13
C PRO A 9 -14.36 -9.20 -30.90
N LEU A 10 -14.42 -10.53 -31.10
CA LEU A 10 -14.35 -11.50 -30.00
C LEU A 10 -13.12 -11.27 -29.11
N GLN A 11 -11.99 -10.92 -29.72
CA GLN A 11 -10.75 -10.60 -29.02
C GLN A 11 -10.93 -9.47 -27.99
N ASP A 12 -11.68 -8.42 -28.35
CA ASP A 12 -11.90 -7.25 -27.48
C ASP A 12 -12.84 -7.58 -26.31
N LEU A 13 -13.77 -8.50 -26.52
CA LEU A 13 -14.64 -9.02 -25.47
C LEU A 13 -13.85 -9.90 -24.51
N CYS A 14 -13.00 -10.78 -25.04
CA CYS A 14 -12.15 -11.65 -24.24
C CYS A 14 -11.16 -10.83 -23.41
N VAL A 15 -10.52 -9.81 -23.97
CA VAL A 15 -9.63 -8.90 -23.22
C VAL A 15 -10.39 -8.25 -22.07
N ARG A 16 -11.58 -7.69 -22.32
CA ARG A 16 -12.41 -7.06 -21.27
C ARG A 16 -12.82 -8.05 -20.18
N ALA A 17 -13.25 -9.25 -20.56
CA ALA A 17 -13.65 -10.29 -19.62
C ALA A 17 -12.47 -10.75 -18.75
N VAL A 18 -11.29 -10.95 -19.35
CA VAL A 18 -10.08 -11.35 -18.63
C VAL A 18 -9.60 -10.23 -17.71
N SER A 19 -9.59 -8.96 -18.17
CA SER A 19 -9.22 -7.83 -17.32
C SER A 19 -10.16 -7.67 -16.13
N GLY A 20 -11.48 -7.85 -16.32
CA GLY A 20 -12.47 -7.76 -15.25
C GLY A 20 -12.45 -8.95 -14.28
N ALA A 21 -12.09 -10.15 -14.75
CA ALA A 21 -12.00 -11.35 -13.94
C ALA A 21 -10.56 -11.64 -13.44
N PHE A 22 -9.64 -10.70 -13.58
CA PHE A 22 -8.21 -10.91 -13.32
C PHE A 22 -7.93 -11.33 -11.87
N GLU A 23 -8.68 -10.80 -10.91
CA GLU A 23 -8.52 -11.16 -9.50
C GLU A 23 -8.86 -12.63 -9.24
N ALA A 24 -9.91 -13.15 -9.88
CA ALA A 24 -10.32 -14.55 -9.76
C ALA A 24 -9.43 -15.49 -10.61
N HIS A 25 -8.90 -15.01 -11.74
CA HIS A 25 -8.15 -15.82 -12.70
C HIS A 25 -6.88 -15.11 -13.19
N PRO A 26 -5.79 -15.11 -12.39
CA PRO A 26 -4.55 -14.37 -12.68
C PRO A 26 -3.68 -14.86 -13.87
N GLY A 27 -4.26 -15.51 -14.89
CA GLY A 27 -3.56 -16.26 -15.95
C GLY A 27 -2.91 -15.45 -17.08
N VAL A 28 -2.55 -14.18 -16.87
CA VAL A 28 -2.10 -13.28 -17.97
C VAL A 28 -0.67 -13.59 -18.43
N ALA A 29 0.15 -14.23 -17.59
CA ALA A 29 1.54 -14.60 -17.94
C ALA A 29 1.66 -15.59 -19.12
N ARG A 30 0.58 -16.32 -19.44
CA ARG A 30 0.55 -17.28 -20.56
C ARG A 30 0.08 -16.69 -21.89
N LEU A 31 -0.29 -15.40 -21.89
CA LEU A 31 -0.77 -14.73 -23.10
C LEU A 31 0.39 -14.22 -23.96
N PRO A 32 0.22 -14.17 -25.29
CA PRO A 32 1.11 -13.41 -26.17
C PRO A 32 1.26 -11.97 -25.70
N GLU A 33 2.44 -11.38 -25.92
CA GLU A 33 2.80 -10.06 -25.39
C GLU A 33 1.81 -8.95 -25.79
N GLU A 34 1.32 -8.96 -27.04
CA GLU A 34 0.33 -8.00 -27.53
C GLU A 34 -0.98 -8.05 -26.75
N LEU A 35 -1.49 -9.26 -26.51
CA LEU A 35 -2.72 -9.46 -25.74
C LEU A 35 -2.52 -9.15 -24.26
N ARG A 36 -1.36 -9.51 -23.70
CA ARG A 36 -0.99 -9.17 -22.32
C ARG A 36 -1.03 -7.67 -22.12
N ARG A 37 -0.41 -6.89 -23.01
CA ARG A 37 -0.41 -5.42 -22.93
C ARG A 37 -1.84 -4.86 -22.92
N ARG A 38 -2.69 -5.32 -23.84
CA ARG A 38 -4.10 -4.90 -23.90
C ARG A 38 -4.88 -5.25 -22.64
N VAL A 39 -4.64 -6.43 -22.05
CA VAL A 39 -5.25 -6.83 -20.78
C VAL A 39 -4.78 -5.93 -19.66
N VAL A 40 -3.46 -5.70 -19.54
CA VAL A 40 -2.84 -4.84 -18.52
C VAL A 40 -3.34 -3.40 -18.61
N GLU A 41 -3.50 -2.86 -19.83
CA GLU A 41 -4.12 -1.55 -20.09
C GLU A 41 -5.58 -1.50 -19.58
N GLY A 42 -6.31 -2.60 -19.61
CA GLY A 42 -7.68 -2.69 -19.09
C GLY A 42 -7.81 -3.02 -17.60
N LEU A 43 -6.71 -3.28 -16.88
CA LEU A 43 -6.78 -3.69 -15.47
C LEU A 43 -7.21 -2.56 -14.54
N ALA A 44 -7.99 -2.92 -13.53
CA ALA A 44 -8.37 -2.01 -12.46
C ALA A 44 -7.15 -1.66 -11.57
N LEU A 45 -7.16 -0.43 -11.03
CA LEU A 45 -6.05 0.12 -10.24
C LEU A 45 -6.16 -0.18 -8.74
N ASP A 46 -7.30 -0.71 -8.30
CA ASP A 46 -7.64 -1.09 -6.93
C ASP A 46 -7.36 -2.57 -6.60
N LEU A 47 -6.88 -3.35 -7.57
CA LEU A 47 -6.52 -4.76 -7.39
C LEU A 47 -5.53 -4.99 -6.24
N PRO A 48 -5.61 -6.12 -5.52
CA PRO A 48 -4.72 -6.43 -4.39
C PRO A 48 -3.24 -6.35 -4.74
N LEU A 49 -2.45 -5.63 -3.93
CA LEU A 49 -1.03 -5.40 -4.20
C LEU A 49 -0.18 -6.68 -4.21
N GLU A 50 -0.53 -7.66 -3.39
CA GLU A 50 0.17 -8.95 -3.37
C GLU A 50 0.03 -9.70 -4.70
N LEU A 51 -1.15 -9.59 -5.32
CA LEU A 51 -1.48 -10.19 -6.60
C LEU A 51 -0.79 -9.45 -7.75
N VAL A 52 -1.03 -8.15 -7.89
CA VAL A 52 -0.47 -7.39 -9.02
C VAL A 52 1.04 -7.20 -8.90
N GLY A 53 1.56 -7.12 -7.67
CA GLY A 53 2.99 -7.00 -7.40
C GLY A 53 3.76 -8.21 -7.87
N THR A 54 3.18 -9.40 -7.81
CA THR A 54 3.83 -10.64 -8.28
C THR A 54 3.69 -10.84 -9.79
N LEU A 55 2.54 -10.50 -10.37
CA LEU A 55 2.21 -10.87 -11.74
C LEU A 55 2.50 -9.78 -12.78
N ILE A 56 2.46 -8.51 -12.38
CA ILE A 56 2.57 -7.37 -13.31
C ILE A 56 3.95 -6.74 -13.17
N ALA A 57 4.75 -6.87 -14.23
CA ALA A 57 6.03 -6.18 -14.39
C ALA A 57 5.91 -4.90 -15.22
N ASP A 58 4.81 -4.73 -15.96
CA ASP A 58 4.61 -3.60 -16.88
C ASP A 58 4.59 -2.25 -16.14
N GLU A 59 5.56 -1.40 -16.46
CA GLU A 59 5.75 -0.10 -15.83
C GLU A 59 4.59 0.88 -16.12
N ASP A 60 3.92 0.76 -17.27
CA ASP A 60 2.75 1.57 -17.63
C ASP A 60 1.57 1.34 -16.67
N TYR A 61 1.41 0.12 -16.15
CA TYR A 61 0.39 -0.15 -15.12
C TYR A 61 0.72 0.60 -13.83
N TRP A 62 1.96 0.50 -13.37
CA TRP A 62 2.41 1.15 -12.14
C TRP A 62 2.42 2.67 -12.26
N GLN A 63 2.74 3.22 -13.43
CA GLN A 63 2.64 4.65 -13.70
C GLN A 63 1.20 5.13 -13.55
N ARG A 64 0.23 4.44 -14.16
CA ARG A 64 -1.19 4.80 -14.04
C ARG A 64 -1.67 4.66 -12.60
N ARG A 65 -1.31 3.57 -11.92
CA ARG A 65 -1.67 3.33 -10.53
C ARG A 65 -1.10 4.39 -9.58
N ALA A 66 0.17 4.77 -9.76
CA ALA A 66 0.82 5.81 -8.98
C ALA A 66 0.20 7.19 -9.24
N SER A 67 -0.01 7.53 -10.51
CA SER A 67 -0.58 8.83 -10.92
C SER A 67 -2.04 9.01 -10.49
N ALA A 68 -2.79 7.90 -10.36
CA ALA A 68 -4.15 7.93 -9.82
C ALA A 68 -4.19 8.24 -8.31
N ARG A 69 -3.15 7.84 -7.57
CA ARG A 69 -3.08 8.02 -6.11
C ARG A 69 -2.36 9.30 -5.70
N TRP A 70 -1.32 9.68 -6.45
CA TRP A 70 -0.44 10.79 -6.09
C TRP A 70 -0.16 11.75 -7.23
N ARG A 71 -0.13 13.04 -6.90
CA ARG A 71 0.35 14.09 -7.81
C ARG A 71 1.88 14.15 -7.81
N ASN A 72 2.43 14.62 -8.93
CA ASN A 72 3.87 14.89 -9.13
C ASN A 72 4.76 13.68 -8.80
N CYS A 73 4.41 12.51 -9.34
CA CYS A 73 5.26 11.32 -9.20
C CYS A 73 6.49 11.45 -10.12
N ASP A 74 7.67 11.27 -9.54
CA ASP A 74 8.94 11.21 -10.27
C ASP A 74 9.64 9.87 -9.98
N PRO A 75 9.78 8.96 -10.97
CA PRO A 75 10.43 7.67 -10.79
C PRO A 75 11.98 7.77 -10.73
N ALA A 76 12.59 8.90 -11.07
CA ALA A 76 14.05 9.05 -11.08
C ALA A 76 14.74 8.68 -9.75
N PRO A 77 14.30 9.16 -8.56
CA PRO A 77 14.88 8.75 -7.28
C PRO A 77 14.58 7.28 -6.89
N HIS A 78 13.70 6.60 -7.63
CA HIS A 78 13.26 5.23 -7.39
C HIS A 78 13.83 4.26 -8.46
N GLY A 79 15.06 4.51 -8.91
CA GLY A 79 15.71 3.65 -9.91
C GLY A 79 15.07 3.69 -11.29
N ARG A 80 14.28 4.73 -11.60
CA ARG A 80 13.46 4.83 -12.82
C ARG A 80 12.41 3.73 -12.95
N SER A 81 11.95 3.17 -11.83
CA SER A 81 10.82 2.22 -11.78
C SER A 81 9.62 2.84 -11.07
N TRP A 82 8.50 2.92 -11.78
CA TRP A 82 7.18 3.25 -11.27
C TRP A 82 6.68 2.23 -10.27
N LYS A 83 7.01 0.95 -10.48
CA LYS A 83 6.68 -0.11 -9.51
C LYS A 83 7.39 0.16 -8.18
N GLN A 84 8.69 0.41 -8.23
CA GLN A 84 9.46 0.76 -7.04
C GLN A 84 8.92 2.02 -6.37
N LEU A 85 8.67 3.10 -7.14
CA LEU A 85 8.06 4.33 -6.62
C LEU A 85 6.75 4.05 -5.89
N TYR A 86 5.87 3.25 -6.49
CA TYR A 86 4.57 2.95 -5.92
C TYR A 86 4.72 2.24 -4.57
N PHE A 87 5.52 1.17 -4.51
CA PHE A 87 5.71 0.43 -3.26
C PHE A 87 6.40 1.26 -2.18
N GLU A 88 7.41 2.05 -2.53
CA GLU A 88 8.12 2.91 -1.56
C GLU A 88 7.20 3.97 -0.97
N ARG A 89 6.42 4.66 -1.81
CA ARG A 89 5.50 5.70 -1.37
C ARG A 89 4.27 5.15 -0.65
N HIS A 90 3.76 4.00 -1.09
CA HIS A 90 2.66 3.32 -0.41
C HIS A 90 3.08 2.85 0.99
N LEU A 91 4.30 2.31 1.12
CA LEU A 91 4.84 1.91 2.41
C LEU A 91 5.09 3.12 3.32
N GLN A 92 5.61 4.23 2.76
CA GLN A 92 5.76 5.48 3.49
C GLN A 92 4.42 5.93 4.10
N GLU A 93 3.36 5.98 3.28
CA GLU A 93 2.03 6.37 3.78
C GLU A 93 1.52 5.41 4.86
N ALA A 94 1.65 4.10 4.64
CA ALA A 94 1.21 3.10 5.61
C ALA A 94 1.94 3.23 6.96
N LEU A 95 3.23 3.57 6.95
CA LEU A 95 4.01 3.86 8.15
C LEU A 95 3.60 5.19 8.80
N GLU A 96 3.33 6.22 8.00
CA GLU A 96 2.97 7.57 8.47
C GLU A 96 1.53 7.66 9.00
N THR A 97 0.63 6.77 8.59
CA THR A 97 -0.79 6.73 9.03
C THR A 97 -1.08 5.61 10.03
N PHE A 98 -0.07 4.83 10.42
CA PHE A 98 -0.27 3.73 11.36
C PHE A 98 -0.64 4.28 12.75
N GLU A 99 -1.83 3.96 13.25
CA GLU A 99 -2.25 4.36 14.59
C GLU A 99 -2.47 3.10 15.43
N PRO A 100 -1.64 2.82 16.47
CA PRO A 100 -1.90 1.68 17.31
C PRO A 100 -3.21 1.91 18.09
N VAL A 101 -4.21 1.06 17.84
CA VAL A 101 -5.59 1.08 18.40
C VAL A 101 -5.67 1.28 19.93
N ALA A 102 -4.58 1.08 20.68
CA ALA A 102 -4.49 1.48 22.08
C ALA A 102 -4.72 3.00 22.33
N ALA A 103 -4.76 3.82 21.28
CA ALA A 103 -4.96 5.28 21.37
C ALA A 103 -6.42 5.76 21.22
N ALA A 104 -7.42 4.89 21.01
CA ALA A 104 -8.83 5.29 21.16
C ALA A 104 -9.23 5.34 22.64
N GLY A 105 -8.47 6.09 23.45
CA GLY A 105 -8.78 6.41 24.84
C GLY A 105 -9.87 7.48 24.91
N GLY A 106 -11.09 7.13 24.51
CA GLY A 106 -12.30 7.89 24.74
C GLY A 106 -13.39 7.00 25.33
N ALA A 107 -13.44 6.95 26.67
CA ALA A 107 -14.54 6.51 27.53
C ALA A 107 -15.21 5.13 27.34
N SER A 108 -15.03 4.30 28.38
CA SER A 108 -16.00 3.37 29.00
C SER A 108 -16.56 2.19 28.18
N ARG A 109 -16.20 0.98 28.61
CA ARG A 109 -17.10 0.06 29.34
C ARG A 109 -16.33 -1.10 29.96
N GLU A 110 -16.39 -1.18 31.29
CA GLU A 110 -16.17 -2.42 32.05
C GLU A 110 -17.28 -3.43 31.71
N GLY A 111 -16.91 -4.71 31.62
CA GLY A 111 -17.78 -5.85 31.29
C GLY A 111 -17.97 -6.01 29.78
N THR A 112 -17.52 -7.09 29.13
CA THR A 112 -17.88 -8.49 29.38
C THR A 112 -16.91 -9.40 28.60
N ASP A 113 -16.69 -10.61 29.10
CA ASP A 113 -15.78 -11.63 28.58
C ASP A 113 -15.92 -11.93 27.08
N GLY A 114 -14.78 -12.13 26.41
CA GLY A 114 -14.68 -12.85 25.12
C GLY A 114 -13.94 -12.10 24.00
N GLY A 115 -12.67 -12.45 23.78
CA GLY A 115 -11.97 -12.23 22.50
C GLY A 115 -11.00 -11.05 22.45
N GLY A 116 -9.82 -11.18 23.06
CA GLY A 116 -8.71 -10.26 22.83
C GLY A 116 -8.17 -10.37 21.40
N GLY A 117 -8.32 -9.31 20.60
CA GLY A 117 -7.85 -9.36 19.20
C GLY A 117 -7.92 -8.07 18.38
N GLY A 118 -8.12 -6.89 18.98
CA GLY A 118 -8.29 -5.64 18.22
C GLY A 118 -6.99 -4.97 17.73
N GLY A 119 -5.99 -4.82 18.60
CA GLY A 119 -4.78 -4.04 18.29
C GLY A 119 -3.70 -4.77 17.47
N GLY A 120 -3.73 -6.11 17.45
CA GLY A 120 -2.73 -6.90 16.72
C GLY A 120 -2.96 -6.93 15.20
N GLY A 121 -4.20 -6.75 14.74
CA GLY A 121 -4.57 -6.91 13.34
C GLY A 121 -3.91 -5.89 12.41
N GLU A 122 -3.91 -4.61 12.78
CA GLU A 122 -3.31 -3.55 11.97
C GLU A 122 -1.79 -3.66 11.92
N LEU A 123 -1.15 -3.99 13.05
CA LEU A 123 0.29 -4.24 13.09
C LEU A 123 0.67 -5.45 12.23
N LEU A 124 -0.15 -6.52 12.26
CA LEU A 124 0.03 -7.69 11.40
C LEU A 124 -0.14 -7.34 9.91
N ALA A 125 -1.13 -6.52 9.56
CA ALA A 125 -1.34 -6.06 8.20
C ALA A 125 -0.16 -5.21 7.71
N LEU A 126 0.33 -4.28 8.54
CA LEU A 126 1.50 -3.47 8.25
C LEU A 126 2.77 -4.34 8.09
N ARG A 127 2.97 -5.33 8.97
CA ARG A 127 4.07 -6.30 8.85
C ARG A 127 3.99 -7.09 7.54
N ARG A 128 2.81 -7.61 7.17
CA ARG A 128 2.60 -8.31 5.90
C ARG A 128 2.94 -7.41 4.70
N LEU A 129 2.47 -6.16 4.72
CA LEU A 129 2.78 -5.19 3.67
C LEU A 129 4.30 -4.97 3.55
N MET A 130 5.01 -4.76 4.67
CA MET A 130 6.47 -4.62 4.69
C MET A 130 7.16 -5.87 4.12
N THR A 131 6.83 -7.04 4.64
CA THR A 131 7.43 -8.31 4.21
C THR A 131 7.20 -8.59 2.73
N PHE A 132 6.03 -8.27 2.19
CA PHE A 132 5.75 -8.43 0.77
C PHE A 132 6.52 -7.40 -0.08
N SER A 133 6.49 -6.12 0.34
CA SER A 133 7.05 -4.98 -0.38
C SER A 133 8.57 -4.97 -0.39
N ARG A 134 9.25 -5.67 0.52
CA ARG A 134 10.72 -5.70 0.64
C ARG A 134 11.46 -6.03 -0.67
N ARG A 135 10.83 -6.77 -1.59
CA ARG A 135 11.44 -7.14 -2.88
C ARG A 135 11.34 -6.04 -3.95
N PHE A 136 10.51 -5.03 -3.71
CA PHE A 136 10.24 -3.91 -4.62
C PHE A 136 10.68 -2.57 -4.05
N VAL A 137 11.11 -2.52 -2.79
CA VAL A 137 11.49 -1.31 -2.07
C VAL A 137 13.00 -1.31 -1.85
N ARG A 138 13.66 -0.20 -2.21
CA ARG A 138 15.08 0.01 -1.95
C ARG A 138 15.33 1.14 -0.94
N ALA A 139 14.41 2.10 -0.85
CA ALA A 139 14.44 3.15 0.15
C ALA A 139 13.13 3.18 0.96
N VAL A 140 13.24 3.11 2.29
CA VAL A 140 12.12 3.33 3.20
C VAL A 140 12.29 4.68 3.85
N ARG A 141 11.32 5.58 3.66
CA ARG A 141 11.31 6.90 4.27
C ARG A 141 9.99 7.12 4.97
N ALA A 142 10.02 7.40 6.26
CA ALA A 142 8.86 7.87 7.02
C ALA A 142 9.18 9.29 7.50
N GLY A 143 8.49 10.26 6.90
CA GLY A 143 8.67 11.67 7.20
C GLY A 143 8.04 12.11 8.51
N GLN A 144 7.13 11.29 9.03
CA GLN A 144 6.61 11.29 10.38
C GLN A 144 6.39 9.84 10.79
N LEU A 145 6.72 9.48 12.01
CA LEU A 145 6.42 8.17 12.55
C LEU A 145 5.71 8.39 13.88
N PRO A 146 4.54 7.77 14.08
CA PRO A 146 3.90 7.75 15.39
C PRO A 146 4.90 7.20 16.41
N SER A 147 5.07 7.89 17.54
CA SER A 147 6.08 7.55 18.56
C SER A 147 5.97 6.15 19.14
N ARG A 148 4.84 5.49 18.93
CA ARG A 148 4.51 4.17 19.48
C ARG A 148 4.79 3.01 18.52
N LEU A 149 5.18 3.28 17.26
CA LEU A 149 5.65 2.22 16.39
C LEU A 149 7.08 1.86 16.78
N ASP A 150 7.27 0.65 17.32
CA ASP A 150 8.60 0.12 17.58
C ASP A 150 9.36 -0.06 16.25
N PRO A 151 10.49 0.63 16.04
CA PRO A 151 11.28 0.51 14.82
C PRO A 151 11.81 -0.91 14.61
N GLN A 152 11.94 -1.74 15.65
CA GLN A 152 12.29 -3.16 15.52
C GLN A 152 11.32 -3.90 14.58
N VAL A 153 10.04 -3.51 14.55
CA VAL A 153 9.07 -4.08 13.61
C VAL A 153 9.49 -3.88 12.15
N VAL A 154 10.06 -2.71 11.84
CA VAL A 154 10.53 -2.39 10.49
C VAL A 154 11.75 -3.25 10.16
N PHE A 155 12.69 -3.38 11.10
CA PHE A 155 13.89 -4.21 10.92
C PHE A 155 13.55 -5.70 10.78
N ASP A 156 12.64 -6.23 11.59
CA ASP A 156 12.20 -7.61 11.52
C ASP A 156 11.50 -7.93 10.19
N ALA A 157 10.61 -7.04 9.74
CA ALA A 157 9.81 -7.28 8.55
C ALA A 157 10.59 -7.06 7.24
N MET A 158 11.46 -6.05 7.20
CA MET A 158 12.23 -5.69 6.01
C MET A 158 13.60 -6.38 5.95
N GLY A 159 14.17 -6.78 7.08
CA GLY A 159 15.51 -7.34 7.18
C GLY A 159 16.56 -6.42 6.56
N THR A 160 17.41 -6.98 5.71
CA THR A 160 18.48 -6.27 5.00
C THR A 160 18.07 -5.73 3.62
N ALA A 161 16.77 -5.72 3.31
CA ALA A 161 16.29 -5.37 1.97
C ALA A 161 16.51 -3.89 1.58
N PRO A 162 16.18 -2.88 2.42
CA PRO A 162 16.35 -1.49 2.02
C PRO A 162 17.82 -1.09 2.04
N ALA A 163 18.29 -0.46 0.96
CA ALA A 163 19.60 0.18 0.89
C ALA A 163 19.64 1.52 1.64
N SER A 164 18.48 2.11 1.92
CA SER A 164 18.35 3.38 2.66
C SER A 164 17.11 3.35 3.56
N LEU A 165 17.30 3.70 4.83
CA LEU A 165 16.22 3.83 5.81
C LEU A 165 16.30 5.21 6.47
N SER A 166 15.22 5.98 6.42
CA SER A 166 15.08 7.26 7.12
C SER A 166 13.77 7.30 7.88
N LEU A 167 13.84 7.28 9.21
CA LEU A 167 12.69 7.36 10.09
C LEU A 167 12.77 8.66 10.88
N ARG A 168 11.72 9.47 10.85
CA ARG A 168 11.60 10.69 11.64
C ARG A 168 10.41 10.59 12.56
N TYR A 169 10.65 10.49 13.87
CA TYR A 169 9.59 10.55 14.87
C TYR A 169 9.08 11.97 15.02
N GLY A 170 7.77 12.13 15.02
CA GLY A 170 7.11 13.42 15.16
C GLY A 170 5.76 13.46 14.44
N ALA A 171 5.06 14.57 14.56
CA ALA A 171 3.79 14.83 13.90
C ALA A 171 3.91 16.08 13.02
N ARG A 172 3.42 15.99 11.78
CA ARG A 172 3.35 17.13 10.86
C ARG A 172 2.00 17.83 11.02
N ARG A 173 1.95 19.12 10.66
CA ARG A 173 0.72 19.93 10.60
C ARG A 173 -0.02 20.09 11.94
N LEU A 174 0.74 20.25 13.03
CA LEU A 174 0.20 20.43 14.38
C LEU A 174 -0.66 21.71 14.57
N GLY A 175 -0.71 22.61 13.58
CA GLY A 175 -1.55 23.82 13.64
C GLY A 175 -1.23 24.72 14.84
N MET A 176 -2.16 25.63 15.17
CA MET A 176 -2.10 26.38 16.44
C MET A 176 -2.76 25.62 17.60
N ASP A 177 -3.65 24.67 17.29
CA ASP A 177 -4.30 23.77 18.25
C ASP A 177 -3.39 22.57 18.57
N TYR A 178 -2.17 22.87 19.00
CA TYR A 178 -1.18 21.85 19.34
C TYR A 178 -1.68 20.98 20.51
N ASP A 179 -1.84 19.69 20.23
CA ASP A 179 -2.02 18.67 21.27
C ASP A 179 -0.77 17.78 21.35
N ARG A 180 -0.15 17.77 22.53
CA ARG A 180 0.98 16.90 22.88
C ARG A 180 0.66 15.41 22.70
N SER A 181 -0.60 15.01 22.79
CA SER A 181 -1.04 13.62 22.60
C SER A 181 -0.77 13.12 21.17
N LEU A 182 -0.71 14.02 20.18
CA LEU A 182 -0.43 13.73 18.77
C LEU A 182 1.01 13.27 18.52
N LEU A 183 1.93 13.63 19.43
CA LEU A 183 3.29 13.08 19.41
C LEU A 183 3.33 11.68 20.04
N GLY A 184 2.20 11.13 20.49
CA GLY A 184 2.04 9.83 21.12
C GLY A 184 2.81 9.62 22.45
N MET A 185 3.60 10.60 22.89
CA MET A 185 4.29 10.62 24.19
C MET A 185 3.29 10.92 25.31
N GLN A 186 3.20 10.03 26.29
CA GLN A 186 2.47 10.28 27.53
C GLN A 186 3.42 10.86 28.58
N LEU A 187 2.90 11.63 29.54
CA LEU A 187 3.70 12.14 30.68
C LEU A 187 4.41 11.04 31.47
N ALA A 188 3.90 9.80 31.40
CA ALA A 188 4.49 8.63 32.03
C ALA A 188 5.83 8.20 31.37
N ASP A 189 6.05 8.54 30.11
CA ASP A 189 7.26 8.20 29.36
C ASP A 189 8.45 9.11 29.72
N CYS A 190 8.21 10.18 30.50
CA CYS A 190 9.22 11.18 30.89
C CYS A 190 9.79 10.96 32.32
N ARG A 191 9.72 9.75 32.88
CA ARG A 191 10.21 9.42 34.23
C ARG A 191 11.46 8.56 34.22
#